data_AF-A0A8W8NVE7-F1
#
_entry.id   AF-A0A8W8NVE7-F1
#
_cell.length_a   1.000
_cell.length_b   1.000
_cell.length_c   1.000
_cell.angle_alpha   90.00
_cell.angle_beta   90.00
_cell.angle_gamma   90.00
#
_symmetry.space_group_name_H-M   'P 1'
#
loop_
_entity.id
_entity.type
_entity.pdbx_description
1 polymer ?
#
loop_
_entity_poly.entity_id
_entity_poly.type
_entity_poly.pdbx_seq_one_letter_code
_entity_poly.pdbx_strand_id
1 'polypeptide(L)'
;SLVITCLDTGERIQSPLSTYGHRANSSSSSISADLTETANFLVRNSLSESILSAYKSAYLTYNFFIEQSFQYNASPLPPCVHHLSTFIAHCYLKGFAASTTSTLVSSLSFILQLGNYTDITQHFSIRKMLQGFRKSKPSSDSRLPITPTILKKIIHALEFSTTSAFTKSLFRAMFTLALSTF
;
A
#
# COMPACT_ATOMS: atom_id res chain seq x y z
N SER A 1 20.12 7.63 10.04
CA SER A 1 18.67 7.64 10.32
C SER A 1 17.83 8.38 9.27
N LEU A 2 18.15 8.27 7.96
CA LEU A 2 17.43 8.99 6.89
C LEU A 2 15.93 8.62 6.80
N VAL A 3 15.62 7.35 7.07
CA VAL A 3 14.27 6.78 7.04
C VAL A 3 13.35 7.38 8.10
N ILE A 4 13.86 7.56 9.32
CA ILE A 4 13.07 8.06 10.44
C ILE A 4 12.80 9.54 10.27
N THR A 5 13.80 10.32 9.83
CA THR A 5 13.61 11.76 9.57
C THR A 5 12.57 12.00 8.49
N CYS A 6 12.51 11.14 7.45
CA CYS A 6 11.52 11.23 6.38
C CYS A 6 10.07 10.94 6.86
N LEU A 7 9.89 10.13 7.91
CA LEU A 7 8.59 9.76 8.47
C LEU A 7 8.13 10.67 9.64
N ASP A 8 9.05 11.44 10.22
CA ASP A 8 8.82 12.20 11.46
C ASP A 8 8.30 13.62 11.23
N THR A 9 8.83 14.38 10.25
CA THR A 9 8.39 15.77 10.05
C THR A 9 7.13 15.87 9.19
N GLY A 10 5.99 15.67 9.83
CA GLY A 10 4.66 16.12 9.39
C GLY A 10 4.30 17.50 9.96
N GLU A 11 5.26 18.42 10.04
CA GLU A 11 5.03 19.79 10.48
C GLU A 11 5.24 20.74 9.30
N ARG A 12 4.20 21.52 9.04
CA ARG A 12 4.06 22.53 8.00
C ARG A 12 5.12 23.61 8.19
N ILE A 13 6.09 23.70 7.30
CA ILE A 13 6.96 24.89 7.23
C ILE A 13 6.88 25.45 5.82
N GLN A 14 6.09 26.51 5.68
CA GLN A 14 6.40 27.56 4.71
C GLN A 14 7.74 28.16 5.14
N SER A 15 8.75 28.09 4.29
CA SER A 15 9.92 28.95 4.42
C SER A 15 10.30 29.54 3.07
N PRO A 16 10.66 30.85 3.05
CA PRO A 16 10.84 31.61 1.83
C PRO A 16 12.19 31.31 1.19
N LEU A 17 12.20 31.38 -0.14
CA LEU A 17 13.36 31.38 -1.01
C LEU A 17 14.44 32.34 -0.47
N SER A 18 15.56 31.80 0.04
CA SER A 18 16.70 32.60 0.51
C SER A 18 17.87 32.50 -0.47
N THR A 19 18.27 33.66 -0.94
CA THR A 19 19.27 33.96 -1.97
C THR A 19 20.66 33.44 -1.64
N TYR A 20 21.29 32.83 -2.65
CA TYR A 20 22.66 32.34 -2.68
C TYR A 20 23.68 33.44 -2.36
N GLY A 21 24.46 33.28 -1.28
CA GLY A 21 25.47 34.26 -0.83
C GLY A 21 26.62 33.60 -0.06
N HIS A 22 27.83 33.80 -0.57
CA HIS A 22 29.12 33.20 -0.22
C HIS A 22 29.62 33.44 1.23
N ARG A 23 30.17 32.40 1.91
CA ARG A 23 31.45 32.47 2.65
C ARG A 23 31.94 31.10 3.16
N ALA A 24 33.23 30.81 2.94
CA ALA A 24 33.88 29.55 3.24
C ALA A 24 34.59 29.58 4.62
N ASN A 25 34.38 28.51 5.40
CA ASN A 25 35.34 27.73 6.22
C ASN A 25 34.68 27.05 7.46
N SER A 26 33.42 27.39 7.76
CA SER A 26 32.49 26.61 8.60
C SER A 26 31.47 25.83 7.74
N SER A 27 31.74 25.79 6.43
CA SER A 27 30.75 25.61 5.37
C SER A 27 30.63 24.18 4.88
N SER A 28 31.59 23.28 5.11
CA SER A 28 31.49 21.90 4.57
C SER A 28 30.39 21.09 5.28
N SER A 29 30.28 21.23 6.60
CA SER A 29 29.21 20.60 7.39
C SER A 29 27.84 21.22 7.08
N SER A 30 27.78 22.54 6.87
CA SER A 30 26.53 23.22 6.50
C SER A 30 26.09 22.91 5.07
N ILE A 31 27.02 22.84 4.11
CA ILE A 31 26.73 22.44 2.72
C ILE A 31 26.28 20.97 2.67
N SER A 32 26.92 20.07 3.42
CA SER A 32 26.50 18.66 3.49
C SER A 32 25.12 18.51 4.12
N ALA A 33 24.78 19.33 5.12
CA ALA A 33 23.45 19.36 5.72
C ALA A 33 22.40 19.89 4.75
N ASP A 34 22.70 20.98 4.04
CA ASP A 34 21.84 21.62 3.04
C ASP A 34 21.55 20.69 1.84
N LEU A 35 22.58 19.97 1.36
CA LEU A 35 22.41 18.95 0.32
C LEU A 35 21.56 17.77 0.79
N THR A 36 21.73 17.34 2.05
CA THR A 36 20.93 16.25 2.63
C THR A 36 19.48 16.66 2.81
N GLU A 37 19.23 17.89 3.26
CA GLU A 37 17.89 18.47 3.40
C GLU A 37 17.21 18.62 2.05
N THR A 38 17.93 19.14 1.05
CA THR A 38 17.43 19.22 -0.34
C THR A 38 17.09 17.85 -0.90
N ALA A 39 17.95 16.84 -0.71
CA ALA A 39 17.67 15.47 -1.15
C ALA A 39 16.41 14.90 -0.48
N ASN A 40 16.24 15.12 0.83
CA ASN A 40 15.03 14.71 1.56
C ASN A 40 13.78 15.43 1.04
N PHE A 41 13.87 16.73 0.78
CA PHE A 41 12.78 17.52 0.19
C PHE A 41 12.37 16.98 -1.18
N LEU A 42 13.31 16.63 -2.05
CA LEU A 42 13.02 16.07 -3.37
C LEU A 42 12.29 14.72 -3.26
N VAL A 43 12.76 13.84 -2.36
CA VAL A 43 12.08 12.56 -2.10
C VAL A 43 10.66 12.79 -1.58
N ARG A 44 10.47 13.69 -0.61
CA ARG A 44 9.13 13.99 -0.07
C ARG A 44 8.18 14.52 -1.14
N ASN A 45 8.62 15.45 -1.98
CA ASN A 45 7.80 16.02 -3.04
C ASN A 45 7.43 15.01 -4.13
N SER A 46 8.22 13.93 -4.28
CA SER A 46 7.88 12.85 -5.22
C SER A 46 6.71 11.97 -4.74
N LEU A 47 6.35 12.03 -3.45
CA LEU A 47 5.35 11.18 -2.83
C LEU A 47 4.08 11.98 -2.49
N SER A 48 2.91 11.37 -2.67
CA SER A 48 1.67 11.95 -2.17
C SER A 48 1.56 11.80 -0.65
N GLU A 49 0.76 12.66 -0.01
CA GLU A 49 0.46 12.56 1.43
C GLU A 49 -0.15 11.20 1.79
N SER A 50 -0.98 10.64 0.90
CA SER A 50 -1.59 9.32 1.09
C SER A 50 -0.56 8.19 1.14
N ILE A 51 0.48 8.26 0.31
CA ILE A 51 1.57 7.28 0.26
C ILE A 51 2.43 7.39 1.52
N LEU A 52 2.80 8.61 1.92
CA LEU A 52 3.58 8.85 3.14
C LEU A 52 2.85 8.32 4.39
N SER A 53 1.55 8.58 4.50
CA SER A 53 0.71 8.07 5.58
C SER A 53 0.67 6.53 5.59
N ALA A 54 0.51 5.90 4.43
CA ALA A 54 0.52 4.44 4.31
C ALA A 54 1.87 3.82 4.70
N TYR A 55 2.99 4.45 4.32
CA TYR A 55 4.33 3.99 4.69
C TYR A 55 4.60 4.14 6.19
N LYS A 56 4.23 5.29 6.77
CA LYS A 56 4.32 5.53 8.21
C LYS A 56 3.50 4.52 9.00
N SER A 57 2.25 4.30 8.61
CA SER A 57 1.37 3.31 9.23
C SER A 57 1.94 1.90 9.15
N ALA A 58 2.51 1.51 8.00
CA ALA A 58 3.13 0.20 7.83
C ALA A 58 4.36 0.03 8.73
N TYR A 59 5.23 1.04 8.81
CA TYR A 59 6.39 1.02 9.70
C TYR A 59 5.97 0.89 11.16
N LEU A 60 5.02 1.70 11.63
CA LEU A 60 4.55 1.67 13.01
C LEU A 60 3.92 0.32 13.36
N THR A 61 3.10 -0.24 12.45
CA THR A 61 2.49 -1.56 12.62
C THR A 61 3.56 -2.64 12.78
N TYR A 62 4.59 -2.60 11.94
CA TYR A 62 5.71 -3.53 12.00
C TYR A 62 6.55 -3.34 13.26
N ASN A 63 6.89 -2.10 13.61
CA ASN A 63 7.68 -1.79 14.80
C ASN A 63 6.97 -2.26 16.08
N PHE A 64 5.69 -1.97 16.21
CA PHE A 64 4.87 -2.44 17.32
C PHE A 64 4.86 -3.98 17.41
N PHE A 65 4.75 -4.67 16.28
CA PHE A 65 4.85 -6.13 16.25
C PHE A 65 6.22 -6.63 16.75
N ILE A 66 7.32 -5.97 16.34
CA ILE A 66 8.67 -6.35 16.77
C ILE A 66 8.86 -6.14 18.26
N GLU A 67 8.45 -4.99 18.80
CA GLU A 67 8.52 -4.69 20.24
C GLU A 67 7.69 -5.68 21.07
N GLN A 68 6.50 -6.06 20.59
CA GLN A 68 5.64 -7.03 21.26
C GLN A 68 6.18 -8.46 21.20
N SER A 69 6.79 -8.84 20.07
CA SER A 69 7.17 -10.24 19.80
C SER A 69 8.61 -10.55 20.22
N PHE A 70 9.49 -9.55 20.30
CA PHE A 70 10.91 -9.70 20.59
C PHE A 70 11.31 -8.75 21.73
N GLN A 71 11.37 -9.27 22.95
CA GLN A 71 11.45 -8.49 24.19
C GLN A 71 12.83 -7.86 24.49
N TYR A 72 13.89 -8.16 23.73
CA TYR A 72 15.25 -7.68 24.00
C TYR A 72 16.07 -7.52 22.69
N ASN A 73 16.62 -6.32 22.44
CA ASN A 73 17.61 -6.00 21.39
C ASN A 73 17.20 -6.10 19.90
N ALA A 74 15.91 -6.18 19.58
CA ALA A 74 15.49 -6.14 18.18
C ALA A 74 15.53 -4.71 17.65
N SER A 75 16.60 -4.32 16.95
CA SER A 75 16.51 -3.15 16.08
C SER A 75 15.48 -3.45 14.99
N PRO A 76 14.43 -2.62 14.81
CA PRO A 76 13.42 -2.87 13.77
C PRO A 76 14.03 -2.84 12.37
N LEU A 77 15.20 -2.19 12.22
CA LEU A 77 15.96 -2.08 10.97
C LEU A 77 17.47 -2.33 11.20
N PRO A 78 18.16 -3.06 10.31
CA PRO A 78 17.61 -3.80 9.19
C PRO A 78 16.93 -5.11 9.67
N PRO A 79 15.69 -5.39 9.22
CA PRO A 79 15.00 -6.62 9.56
C PRO A 79 15.71 -7.83 8.94
N CYS A 80 15.79 -8.93 9.68
CA CYS A 80 16.18 -10.21 9.11
C CYS A 80 14.96 -10.88 8.44
N VAL A 81 15.21 -11.83 7.53
CA VAL A 81 14.13 -12.58 6.84
C VAL A 81 13.19 -13.26 7.84
N HIS A 82 13.72 -13.69 9.00
CA HIS A 82 12.94 -14.29 10.07
C HIS A 82 11.88 -13.32 10.64
N HIS A 83 12.26 -12.08 10.96
CA HIS A 83 11.31 -11.08 11.48
C HIS A 83 10.17 -10.80 10.51
N LEU A 84 10.48 -10.64 9.22
CA LEU A 84 9.47 -10.39 8.20
C LEU A 84 8.57 -11.61 7.95
N SER A 85 9.13 -12.82 8.03
CA SER A 85 8.36 -14.07 7.92
C SER A 85 7.36 -14.18 9.08
N THR A 86 7.81 -13.95 10.32
CA THR A 86 6.95 -14.00 11.51
C THR A 86 5.90 -12.90 11.49
N PHE A 87 6.22 -11.71 10.96
CA PHE A 87 5.25 -10.64 10.76
C PHE A 87 4.14 -11.04 9.80
N ILE A 88 4.47 -11.65 8.65
CA ILE A 88 3.45 -12.14 7.69
C ILE A 88 2.58 -13.23 8.33
N ALA A 89 3.17 -14.14 9.11
CA ALA A 89 2.42 -15.13 9.87
C ALA A 89 1.50 -14.48 10.92
N HIS A 90 1.97 -13.45 11.62
CA HIS A 90 1.17 -12.67 12.58
C HIS A 90 -0.02 -12.00 11.89
N CYS A 91 0.19 -11.35 10.74
CA CYS A 91 -0.90 -10.77 9.95
C CYS A 91 -1.95 -11.82 9.56
N TYR A 92 -1.51 -13.03 9.19
CA TYR A 92 -2.41 -14.12 8.84
C TYR A 92 -3.29 -14.52 10.03
N LEU A 93 -2.67 -14.76 11.19
CA LEU A 93 -3.33 -15.17 12.43
C LEU A 93 -4.28 -14.08 12.98
N LYS A 94 -3.92 -12.80 12.84
CA LYS A 94 -4.76 -11.65 13.22
C LYS A 94 -5.94 -11.41 12.26
N GLY A 95 -6.03 -12.15 11.17
CA GLY A 95 -7.18 -12.06 10.27
C GLY A 95 -7.05 -11.00 9.16
N PHE A 96 -5.88 -10.37 8.97
CA PHE A 96 -5.69 -9.38 7.90
C PHE A 96 -6.00 -9.97 6.52
N ALA A 97 -6.46 -9.10 5.62
CA ALA A 97 -6.65 -9.43 4.21
C ALA A 97 -5.29 -9.54 3.50
N ALA A 98 -5.19 -10.46 2.54
CA ALA A 98 -3.95 -10.68 1.80
C ALA A 98 -3.48 -9.44 1.03
N SER A 99 -4.42 -8.62 0.54
CA SER A 99 -4.13 -7.33 -0.09
C SER A 99 -3.53 -6.35 0.91
N THR A 100 -4.12 -6.22 2.10
CA THR A 100 -3.60 -5.37 3.18
C THR A 100 -2.19 -5.77 3.59
N THR A 101 -1.94 -7.06 3.82
CA THR A 101 -0.58 -7.56 4.16
C THR A 101 0.40 -7.32 3.01
N SER A 102 -0.01 -7.48 1.76
CA SER A 102 0.84 -7.17 0.61
C SER A 102 1.18 -5.68 0.56
N THR A 103 0.22 -4.79 0.81
CA THR A 103 0.47 -3.34 0.91
C THR A 103 1.45 -3.02 2.03
N LEU A 104 1.30 -3.61 3.22
CA LEU A 104 2.23 -3.42 4.34
C LEU A 104 3.66 -3.84 3.96
N VAL A 105 3.82 -4.99 3.30
CA VAL A 105 5.13 -5.51 2.88
C VAL A 105 5.73 -4.64 1.77
N SER A 106 4.94 -4.17 0.81
CA SER A 106 5.40 -3.22 -0.23
C SER A 106 5.84 -1.89 0.37
N SER A 107 5.12 -1.39 1.38
CA SER A 107 5.52 -0.18 2.12
C SER A 107 6.87 -0.39 2.82
N LEU A 108 7.08 -1.55 3.45
CA LEU A 108 8.37 -1.90 4.07
C LEU A 108 9.50 -2.01 3.03
N SER A 109 9.24 -2.59 1.85
CA SER A 109 10.20 -2.64 0.73
C SER A 109 10.68 -1.23 0.34
N PHE A 110 9.73 -0.30 0.18
CA PHE A 110 10.05 1.10 -0.11
C PHE A 110 10.89 1.75 0.99
N ILE A 111 10.51 1.55 2.25
CA ILE A 111 11.23 2.08 3.43
C ILE A 111 12.68 1.56 3.47
N LEU A 112 12.89 0.28 3.16
CA LEU A 112 14.21 -0.33 3.11
C LEU A 112 15.06 0.26 1.98
N GLN A 113 14.49 0.38 0.79
CA GLN A 113 15.15 0.97 -0.37
C GLN A 113 15.54 2.43 -0.12
N LEU A 114 14.64 3.21 0.50
CA LEU A 114 14.92 4.61 0.87
C LEU A 114 16.03 4.72 1.94
N GLY A 115 16.14 3.72 2.82
CA GLY A 115 17.22 3.60 3.79
C GLY A 115 18.51 3.01 3.24
N ASN A 116 18.58 2.70 1.95
CA ASN A 116 19.70 2.02 1.29
C ASN A 116 20.02 0.65 1.92
N TYR A 117 19.00 -0.03 2.43
CA TYR A 117 19.08 -1.39 2.96
C TYR A 117 18.76 -2.42 1.88
N THR A 118 19.27 -3.64 2.05
CA THR A 118 18.87 -4.78 1.22
C THR A 118 17.38 -5.03 1.32
N ASP A 119 16.69 -5.10 0.18
CA ASP A 119 15.26 -5.37 0.14
C ASP A 119 14.96 -6.85 0.42
N ILE A 120 14.83 -7.18 1.72
CA ILE A 120 14.51 -8.53 2.17
C ILE A 120 13.09 -8.98 1.79
N THR A 121 12.21 -8.07 1.35
CA THR A 121 10.83 -8.42 0.97
C THR A 121 10.79 -9.26 -0.32
N GLN A 122 11.83 -9.14 -1.15
CA GLN A 122 11.97 -9.89 -2.39
C GLN A 122 12.54 -11.30 -2.18
N HIS A 123 12.93 -11.65 -0.95
CA HIS A 123 13.47 -12.96 -0.63
C HIS A 123 12.47 -14.07 -1.00
N PHE A 124 12.98 -15.18 -1.55
CA PHE A 124 12.14 -16.26 -2.10
C PHE A 124 11.10 -16.77 -1.09
N SER A 125 11.50 -16.95 0.17
CA SER A 125 10.59 -17.38 1.24
C SER A 125 9.44 -16.39 1.45
N ILE A 126 9.72 -15.09 1.49
CA ILE A 126 8.72 -14.03 1.70
C ILE A 126 7.71 -14.02 0.56
N ARG A 127 8.20 -14.09 -0.69
CA ARG A 127 7.33 -14.17 -1.88
C ARG A 127 6.44 -15.41 -1.85
N LYS A 128 6.98 -16.56 -1.41
CA LYS A 128 6.21 -17.80 -1.25
C LYS A 128 5.18 -17.71 -0.12
N MET A 129 5.51 -17.06 0.99
CA MET A 129 4.57 -16.83 2.08
C MET A 129 3.40 -15.94 1.65
N LEU A 130 3.67 -14.84 0.94
CA LEU A 130 2.60 -13.98 0.38
C LEU A 130 1.74 -14.73 -0.64
N GLN A 131 2.34 -15.57 -1.47
CA GLN A 131 1.60 -16.44 -2.39
C GLN A 131 0.68 -17.41 -1.62
N GLY A 132 1.19 -18.05 -0.55
CA GLY A 132 0.42 -18.92 0.32
C GLY A 132 -0.72 -18.18 1.02
N PHE A 133 -0.45 -16.99 1.56
CA PHE A 133 -1.45 -16.12 2.20
C PHE A 133 -2.61 -15.85 1.24
N ARG A 134 -2.33 -15.40 0.01
CA ARG A 134 -3.36 -15.12 -1.00
C ARG A 134 -4.19 -16.35 -1.36
N LYS A 135 -3.58 -17.53 -1.42
CA LYS A 135 -4.28 -18.79 -1.73
C LYS A 135 -5.13 -19.31 -0.58
N SER A 136 -4.68 -19.10 0.66
CA SER A 136 -5.38 -19.58 1.87
C SER A 136 -6.66 -18.79 2.17
N LYS A 137 -6.72 -17.53 1.75
CA LYS A 137 -7.92 -16.69 1.80
C LYS A 137 -8.21 -16.19 0.39
N PRO A 138 -8.79 -17.02 -0.50
CA PRO A 138 -9.22 -16.52 -1.79
C PRO A 138 -10.15 -15.35 -1.54
N SER A 139 -9.77 -14.17 -2.01
CA SER A 139 -10.69 -13.06 -2.14
C SER A 139 -11.80 -13.58 -3.02
N SER A 140 -12.96 -13.88 -2.43
CA SER A 140 -14.16 -14.15 -3.21
C SER A 140 -14.47 -12.84 -3.91
N ASP A 141 -14.07 -12.73 -5.17
CA ASP A 141 -14.58 -11.66 -6.02
C ASP A 141 -16.08 -11.94 -6.14
N SER A 142 -16.87 -11.19 -5.39
CA SER A 142 -18.33 -11.30 -5.38
C SER A 142 -18.95 -10.76 -6.66
N ARG A 143 -18.15 -10.34 -7.64
CA ARG A 143 -18.55 -10.26 -9.05
C ARG A 143 -18.78 -11.67 -9.59
N LEU A 144 -19.74 -12.34 -8.98
CA LEU A 144 -20.38 -13.53 -9.53
C LEU A 144 -20.73 -13.19 -10.99
N PRO A 145 -20.47 -14.07 -11.96
CA PRO A 145 -21.08 -13.94 -13.26
C PRO A 145 -22.59 -13.77 -13.03
N ILE A 146 -23.18 -12.72 -13.60
CA ILE A 146 -24.61 -12.46 -13.48
C ILE A 146 -25.30 -13.74 -13.93
N THR A 147 -25.83 -14.46 -12.94
CA THR A 147 -26.33 -15.80 -13.14
C THR A 147 -27.65 -15.68 -13.89
N PRO A 148 -28.07 -16.66 -14.70
CA PRO A 148 -29.36 -16.62 -15.41
C PRO A 148 -30.55 -16.28 -14.48
N THR A 149 -30.45 -16.63 -13.20
CA THR A 149 -31.42 -16.27 -12.15
C THR A 149 -31.51 -14.76 -11.91
N ILE A 150 -30.38 -14.05 -11.88
CA ILE A 150 -30.33 -12.58 -11.70
C ILE A 150 -30.87 -11.91 -12.97
N LEU A 151 -30.49 -12.41 -14.15
CA LEU A 151 -31.02 -11.92 -15.43
C LEU A 151 -32.55 -12.04 -15.50
N LYS A 152 -33.11 -13.19 -15.11
CA LYS A 152 -34.58 -13.38 -15.04
C LYS A 152 -35.25 -12.37 -14.10
N LYS A 153 -34.64 -12.07 -12.95
CA LYS A 153 -35.16 -11.06 -12.00
C LYS A 153 -35.16 -9.66 -12.61
N ILE A 154 -34.09 -9.28 -13.32
CA ILE A 154 -34.01 -7.98 -14.02
C ILE A 154 -35.06 -7.91 -15.13
N ILE A 155 -35.20 -8.97 -15.93
CA ILE A 155 -36.20 -9.07 -17.02
C ILE A 155 -37.63 -9.00 -16.50
N HIS A 156 -37.91 -9.58 -15.34
CA HIS A 156 -39.21 -9.50 -14.67
C HIS A 156 -39.45 -8.11 -14.09
N ALA A 157 -38.45 -7.48 -13.46
CA ALA A 157 -38.57 -6.12 -12.94
C ALA A 157 -38.83 -5.07 -14.04
N LEU A 158 -38.30 -5.29 -15.25
CA LEU A 158 -38.59 -4.45 -16.43
C LEU A 158 -40.07 -4.41 -16.80
N GLU A 159 -40.85 -5.45 -16.49
CA GLU A 159 -42.28 -5.45 -16.77
C GLU A 159 -43.04 -4.38 -15.98
N PHE A 160 -42.50 -4.00 -14.81
CA PHE A 160 -43.08 -3.01 -13.89
C PHE A 160 -42.42 -1.63 -13.99
N SER A 161 -41.20 -1.53 -14.53
CA SER A 161 -40.42 -0.28 -14.54
C SER A 161 -40.75 0.66 -15.72
N THR A 162 -41.42 0.17 -16.77
CA THR A 162 -41.69 0.97 -17.97
C THR A 162 -43.04 0.57 -18.56
N THR A 163 -43.77 1.50 -19.16
CA THR A 163 -45.09 1.24 -19.77
C THR A 163 -45.00 0.95 -21.27
N SER A 164 -43.97 1.47 -21.96
CA SER A 164 -43.75 1.25 -23.39
C SER A 164 -43.26 -0.16 -23.71
N ALA A 165 -44.00 -0.86 -24.58
CA ALA A 165 -43.63 -2.19 -25.08
C ALA A 165 -42.29 -2.18 -25.87
N PHE A 166 -42.02 -1.09 -26.60
CA PHE A 166 -40.79 -0.91 -27.35
C PHE A 166 -39.56 -0.89 -26.43
N THR A 167 -39.61 -0.09 -25.36
CA THR A 167 -38.51 0.04 -24.40
C THR A 167 -38.28 -1.25 -23.61
N LYS A 168 -39.35 -2.00 -23.28
CA LYS A 168 -39.23 -3.32 -22.65
C LYS A 168 -38.47 -4.32 -23.54
N SER A 169 -38.81 -4.35 -24.82
CA SER A 169 -38.15 -5.24 -25.79
C SER A 169 -36.68 -4.88 -25.97
N LEU A 170 -36.38 -3.57 -26.08
CA LEU A 170 -35.02 -3.06 -26.23
C LEU A 170 -34.14 -3.44 -25.03
N PHE A 171 -34.59 -3.19 -23.79
CA PHE A 171 -33.80 -3.52 -22.60
C PHE A 171 -33.63 -5.04 -22.41
N ARG A 172 -34.66 -5.84 -22.73
CA ARG A 172 -34.54 -7.31 -22.72
C ARG A 172 -33.47 -7.79 -23.68
N ALA A 173 -33.47 -7.32 -24.92
CA ALA A 173 -32.47 -7.68 -25.91
C ALA A 173 -31.06 -7.26 -25.47
N MET A 174 -30.91 -6.03 -24.98
CA MET A 174 -29.63 -5.50 -24.53
C MET A 174 -29.04 -6.30 -23.37
N PHE A 175 -29.83 -6.58 -22.33
CA PHE A 175 -29.36 -7.35 -21.17
C PHE A 175 -29.05 -8.80 -21.51
N THR A 176 -29.84 -9.43 -22.38
CA THR A 176 -29.59 -10.83 -22.78
C THR A 176 -28.33 -10.95 -23.63
N LEU A 177 -28.12 -10.01 -24.57
CA LEU A 177 -26.94 -9.97 -25.44
C LEU A 177 -25.65 -9.66 -24.66
N ALA A 178 -25.70 -8.73 -23.72
CA ALA A 178 -24.55 -8.38 -22.89
C ALA A 178 -24.08 -9.56 -22.00
N LEU A 179 -24.98 -10.51 -21.71
CA LEU A 179 -24.71 -11.65 -20.84
C LEU A 179 -24.42 -12.95 -21.60
N SER A 180 -24.83 -13.05 -22.86
CA SER A 180 -24.53 -14.22 -23.71
C SER A 180 -23.13 -14.19 -24.34
N THR A 181 -22.39 -13.09 -24.16
CA THR A 181 -21.03 -12.89 -24.71
C THR A 181 -19.91 -13.12 -23.69
N PHE A 182 -20.27 -13.55 -22.47
CA PHE A 182 -19.38 -13.93 -21.36
C PHE A 182 -19.54 -15.42 -21.02
#